data_AF-A0A7J7DW40-F1
#
_entry.id   AF-A0A7J7DW40-F1
#
_cell.length_a   1.000
_cell.length_b   1.000
_cell.length_c   1.000
_cell.angle_alpha   90.00
_cell.angle_beta   90.00
_cell.angle_gamma   90.00
#
_symmetry.space_group_name_H-M   'P 1'
#
loop_
_entity.id
_entity.type
_entity.pdbx_description
1 polymer ?
#
loop_
_entity_poly.entity_id
_entity_poly.type
_entity_poly.pdbx_seq_one_letter_code
_entity_poly.pdbx_strand_id
1 'polypeptide(L)' 'MMDMTTHVITKKLAGQDKRQMSFVMPSKYSANLPLPKDRSGRIKEVQRKIVSVIAFSGLSCCQFLNT' A
#
# COMPACT_ATOMS: atom_id res chain seq x y z
N MET A 1 0.94 0.25 20.15
CA MET A 1 -0.14 0.54 19.19
C MET A 1 0.47 1.24 17.98
N MET A 2 -0.07 1.04 16.78
CA MET A 2 0.47 1.61 15.55
C MET A 2 -0.47 2.69 15.00
N ASP A 3 0.11 3.80 14.56
CA ASP A 3 -0.64 4.87 13.89
C ASP A 3 -0.96 4.50 12.45
N MET A 4 -2.15 4.92 11.99
CA MET A 4 -2.57 4.75 10.61
C MET A 4 -1.99 5.86 9.72
N THR A 5 -1.48 5.48 8.56
CA THR A 5 -1.11 6.42 7.49
C THR A 5 -2.14 6.39 6.37
N THR A 6 -2.35 7.54 5.77
CA THR A 6 -3.11 7.69 4.53
C THR A 6 -2.16 8.17 3.43
N HIS A 7 -2.28 7.71 2.19
CA HIS A 7 -3.31 6.84 1.59
C HIS A 7 -2.91 5.35 1.58
N VAL A 8 -3.90 4.45 1.38
CA VAL A 8 -3.65 3.02 1.16
C VAL A 8 -3.28 2.78 -0.30
N ILE A 9 -2.15 2.11 -0.53
CA ILE A 9 -1.66 1.81 -1.89
C ILE A 9 -2.11 0.40 -2.27
N THR A 10 -2.80 0.26 -3.40
CA THR A 10 -3.20 -1.05 -3.93
C THR A 10 -2.48 -1.33 -5.24
N LYS A 11 -1.86 -2.51 -5.35
CA LYS A 11 -1.19 -2.98 -6.57
C LYS A 11 -1.85 -4.24 -7.09
N LYS A 12 -2.19 -4.27 -8.39
CA LYS A 12 -2.59 -5.49 -9.10
C LYS A 12 -1.35 -6.32 -9.42
N LEU A 13 -1.34 -7.59 -9.04
CA LEU A 13 -0.26 -8.52 -9.40
C LEU A 13 -0.60 -9.18 -10.74
N ALA A 14 0.38 -9.29 -11.66
CA ALA A 14 0.15 -9.91 -12.96
C ALA A 14 -0.21 -11.40 -12.79
N GLY A 15 -1.25 -11.85 -13.48
CA GLY A 15 -1.61 -13.27 -13.61
C GLY A 15 -2.70 -13.83 -12.69
N GLN A 16 -3.28 -13.05 -11.77
CA GLN A 16 -4.41 -13.45 -10.92
C GLN A 16 -5.21 -12.21 -10.46
N ASP A 17 -6.46 -12.37 -10.03
CA ASP A 17 -7.25 -11.34 -9.30
C ASP A 17 -6.71 -11.04 -7.88
N LYS A 18 -5.40 -11.21 -7.69
CA LYS A 18 -4.71 -10.95 -6.43
C LYS A 18 -4.33 -9.48 -6.36
N ARG A 19 -4.91 -8.77 -5.39
CA ARG A 19 -4.57 -7.39 -5.04
C ARG A 19 -3.66 -7.40 -3.82
N GLN A 20 -2.53 -6.72 -3.94
CA GLN A 20 -1.66 -6.44 -2.80
C GLN A 20 -2.01 -5.04 -2.26
N MET A 21 -2.53 -4.99 -1.05
CA MET A 21 -2.71 -3.73 -0.31
C MET A 21 -1.45 -3.44 0.49
N SER A 22 -1.04 -2.18 0.54
CA SER A 22 0.18 -1.73 1.20
C SER A 22 -0.09 -0.46 1.98
N PHE A 23 0.41 -0.44 3.21
CA PHE A 23 0.39 0.71 4.11
C PHE A 23 1.82 1.26 4.23
N VAL A 24 1.94 2.58 4.28
CA VAL A 24 3.23 3.24 4.48
C VAL A 24 3.52 3.32 5.97
N MET A 25 4.70 2.90 6.40
CA MET A 25 5.09 3.02 7.81
C MET A 25 5.43 4.49 8.13
N PRO A 26 4.91 5.07 9.23
CA PRO A 26 5.38 6.36 9.73
C PRO A 26 6.88 6.33 10.05
N SER A 27 7.57 7.43 9.77
CA SER A 27 9.03 7.56 9.97
C SER A 27 9.48 7.33 11.42
N LYS A 28 8.62 7.59 12.41
CA LYS A 28 8.89 7.35 13.83
C LYS A 28 9.15 5.87 14.18
N TYR A 29 8.71 4.93 13.34
CA TYR A 29 8.94 3.50 13.54
C TYR A 29 10.16 2.97 12.76
N SER A 30 10.91 3.83 12.07
CA SER A 30 12.05 3.42 11.23
C SER A 30 13.14 2.65 11.98
N ALA A 31 13.40 3.00 13.25
CA ALA A 31 14.42 2.34 14.06
C ALA A 31 13.97 1.01 14.67
N ASN A 32 12.66 0.82 14.92
CA ASN A 32 12.10 -0.34 15.59
C ASN A 32 10.75 -0.72 14.95
N LEU A 33 10.80 -1.63 13.98
CA LEU A 33 9.62 -2.10 13.26
C LEU A 33 8.88 -3.17 14.08
N PRO A 34 7.58 -2.99 14.36
CA PRO A 34 6.81 -4.01 15.07
C PRO A 34 6.61 -5.24 14.16
N LEU A 35 6.71 -6.44 14.71
CA LEU A 35 6.45 -7.66 13.95
C LEU A 35 4.93 -7.86 13.77
N PRO A 36 4.42 -8.09 12.54
CA PRO A 36 3.02 -8.42 12.32
C PRO A 36 2.64 -9.71 13.05
N LYS A 37 1.44 -9.73 13.67
CA LYS A 37 0.90 -10.93 14.32
C LYS A 37 0.58 -12.03 13.30
N ASP A 38 0.03 -11.63 12.15
CA ASP A 38 -0.39 -12.55 11.09
C ASP A 38 0.68 -12.68 10.00
N ARG A 39 0.90 -13.92 9.53
CA ARG A 39 1.87 -14.24 8.48
C ARG A 39 1.52 -13.68 7.09
N SER A 40 0.30 -13.15 6.93
CA SER A 40 -0.16 -12.46 5.72
C SER A 40 0.46 -11.07 5.57
N GLY A 41 0.71 -10.40 6.69
CA GLY A 41 1.37 -9.09 6.72
C GLY A 41 2.88 -9.25 6.60
N ARG A 42 3.50 -8.42 5.75
CA ARG A 42 4.96 -8.35 5.64
C ARG A 42 5.39 -6.90 5.60
N ILE A 43 6.45 -6.59 6.35
CA ILE A 43 7.09 -5.27 6.29
C ILE A 43 8.21 -5.37 5.26
N LYS A 44 8.25 -4.40 4.35
CA LYS A 44 9.27 -4.30 3.31
C LYS A 44 9.74 -2.86 3.23
N GLU A 45 11.04 -2.68 3.02
CA GLU A 45 11.59 -1.39 2.65
C GLU A 45 11.18 -1.06 1.22
N VAL A 46 10.65 0.14 1.02
CA VAL A 46 10.24 0.64 -0.29
C VAL A 46 11.38 1.48 -0.83
N GLN A 47 12.09 0.96 -1.82
CA GLN A 47 13.10 1.73 -2.53
C GLN A 47 12.47 2.96 -3.19
N ARG A 48 13.27 4.03 -3.33
CA ARG A 48 12.83 5.27 -3.98
C ARG A 48 12.31 4.96 -5.39
N LYS A 49 11.08 5.37 -5.67
CA LYS A 49 10.43 5.19 -6.97
C LYS A 49 9.72 6.47 -7.38
N ILE A 50 9.85 6.83 -8.66
CA ILE A 50 9.08 7.90 -9.29
C ILE A 50 7.83 7.29 -9.94
N VAL A 51 6.66 7.89 -9.71
CA VAL A 51 5.37 7.42 -10.22
C VAL A 51 4.58 8.59 -10.82
N SER A 52 3.80 8.33 -11.87
CA SER A 52 2.79 9.27 -12.35
C SER A 52 1.52 9.13 -11.52
N VAL A 53 0.98 10.25 -11.03
CA VAL A 53 -0.20 10.27 -10.16
C VAL A 53 -1.30 11.06 -10.86
N ILE A 54 -2.49 10.47 -10.93
CA ILE A 54 -3.72 11.12 -11.40
C ILE A 54 -4.70 11.12 -10.22
N ALA A 55 -5.22 12.30 -9.86
CA ALA A 55 -6.24 12.46 -8.85
C ALA A 55 -7.61 12.67 -9.50
N PHE A 56 -8.66 12.12 -8.90
CA PHE A 56 -10.05 12.31 -9.31
C PHE A 56 -10.94 12.55 -8.09
N SER A 57 -12.08 13.20 -8.30
CA SER A 57 -13.09 13.40 -7.26
C SER A 57 -14.08 12.23 -7.24
N GLY A 58 -14.48 11.78 -6.06
CA GLY A 58 -15.46 10.71 -5.87
C GLY A 58 -14.91 9.51 -5.09
N LEU A 59 -15.75 8.51 -4.84
CA LEU A 59 -15.33 7.28 -4.18
C LEU A 59 -14.66 6.33 -5.19
N SER A 60 -13.47 5.84 -4.85
CA SER A 60 -12.80 4.82 -5.65
C SER A 60 -13.49 3.46 -5.47
N CYS A 61 -14.41 3.11 -6.36
CA CYS A 61 -14.97 1.76 -6.47
C CYS A 61 -14.26 1.01 -7.60
N CYS A 62 -13.74 -0.20 -7.31
CA CYS A 62 -12.99 -1.11 -8.20
C CYS A 62 -13.00 -0.72 -9.68
N GLN A 63 -12.24 0.32 -10.03
CA GLN A 63 -12.34 0.92 -11.34
C GLN A 63 -11.45 0.08 -12.26
N PHE A 64 -12.09 -0.72 -13.10
CA PHE A 64 -11.48 -1.17 -14.35
C PHE A 64 -11.18 0.11 -15.14
N LEU A 65 -9.94 0.61 -15.08
CA LEU A 65 -9.42 1.34 -16.22
C LEU A 65 -9.32 0.32 -17.36
N ASN A 66 -10.41 0.17 -18.10
CA ASN A 66 -10.35 -0.33 -19.46
C ASN A 66 -9.71 0.78 -20.28
N THR A 67 -8.42 0.64 -20.55
CA THR A 67 -7.77 1.14 -21.74
C THR A 67 -6.64 0.18 -22.09
#